data_AF-A0A3D3A9P9-F1
#
_entry.id   AF-A0A3D3A9P9-F1
#
_cell.length_a   1.000
_cell.length_b   1.000
_cell.length_c   1.000
_cell.angle_alpha   90.00
_cell.angle_beta   90.00
_cell.angle_gamma   90.00
#
_symmetry.space_group_name_H-M   'P 1'
#
loop_
_entity.id
_entity.type
_entity.pdbx_description
1 polymer ?
#
loop_
_entity_poly.entity_id
_entity_poly.type
_entity_poly.pdbx_seq_one_letter_code
_entity_poly.pdbx_strand_id
1 'polypeptide(L)'
;MSKPLHIINGPNLNLLGTREPNVYGTTTLADIESMCAARADTHGLTTLCLQSNDEGEMVNFIQAARNEASGLIINAGAYSHTSVAILDALQAVEVPI
;
A
#
# COMPACT_ATOMS: atom_id res chain seq x y z
N MET A 1 -15.18 15.86 2.57
CA MET A 1 -14.61 15.01 1.50
C MET A 1 -14.66 13.56 1.97
N SER A 2 -14.77 12.58 1.07
CA SER A 2 -14.64 11.18 1.49
C SER A 2 -13.21 10.91 1.95
N LYS A 3 -13.03 9.97 2.87
CA LYS A 3 -11.70 9.49 3.28
C LYS A 3 -10.97 8.90 2.05
N PRO A 4 -9.64 9.05 1.95
CA PRO A 4 -8.87 8.47 0.85
C PRO A 4 -8.88 6.93 0.87
N LEU A 5 -8.51 6.31 -0.25
CA LEU A 5 -8.04 4.93 -0.27
C LEU A 5 -6.60 4.89 0.22
N HIS A 6 -6.28 4.04 1.19
CA HIS A 6 -4.90 3.81 1.60
C HIS A 6 -4.28 2.70 0.74
N ILE A 7 -3.12 2.96 0.15
CA ILE A 7 -2.36 1.99 -0.63
C ILE A 7 -1.05 1.72 0.12
N ILE A 8 -0.90 0.54 0.71
CA ILE A 8 0.23 0.17 1.56
C ILE A 8 1.14 -0.81 0.82
N ASN A 9 2.41 -0.44 0.68
CA ASN A 9 3.45 -1.22 0.01
C ASN A 9 4.48 -1.70 1.02
N GLY A 10 4.73 -3.00 1.02
CA GLY A 10 5.66 -3.65 1.94
C GLY A 10 7.12 -3.56 1.52
N PRO A 11 7.97 -4.44 2.08
CA PRO A 11 9.40 -4.32 2.00
C PRO A 11 9.93 -4.47 0.57
N ASN A 12 10.99 -3.72 0.28
CA ASN A 12 11.74 -3.68 -0.98
C ASN A 12 10.97 -3.11 -2.19
N LEU A 13 9.67 -2.80 -2.07
CA LEU A 13 8.91 -2.22 -3.19
C LEU A 13 9.36 -0.80 -3.52
N ASN A 14 10.00 -0.09 -2.58
CA ASN A 14 10.69 1.17 -2.85
C ASN A 14 11.87 1.03 -3.84
N LEU A 15 12.33 -0.18 -4.13
CA LEU A 15 13.41 -0.46 -5.08
C LEU A 15 12.89 -0.83 -6.49
N LEU A 16 11.57 -0.77 -6.73
CA LEU A 16 11.02 -0.96 -8.07
C LEU A 16 11.61 0.04 -9.07
N GLY A 17 11.89 -0.44 -10.28
CA GLY A 17 12.47 0.35 -11.37
C GLY A 17 13.98 0.62 -11.27
N THR A 18 14.63 0.30 -10.15
CA THR A 18 16.08 0.55 -9.97
C THR A 18 16.95 -0.70 -10.10
N ARG A 19 16.40 -1.89 -9.90
CA ARG A 19 17.13 -3.17 -9.98
C ARG A 19 17.03 -3.79 -11.37
N GLU A 20 18.18 -3.97 -12.03
CA GLU A 20 18.31 -4.66 -13.33
C GLU A 20 17.18 -4.27 -14.33
N PRO A 21 17.05 -2.98 -14.69
CA PRO A 21 15.89 -2.45 -15.41
C PRO A 21 15.65 -3.10 -16.78
N ASN A 22 16.70 -3.65 -17.40
CA ASN A 22 16.59 -4.39 -18.66
C ASN A 22 15.86 -5.74 -18.50
N VAL A 23 15.72 -6.24 -17.28
CA VAL A 23 15.05 -7.51 -16.93
C VAL A 23 13.70 -7.26 -16.27
N TYR A 24 13.62 -6.29 -15.34
CA TYR A 24 12.43 -6.08 -14.50
C TYR A 24 11.58 -4.87 -14.88
N GLY A 25 11.98 -4.14 -15.92
CA GLY A 25 11.36 -2.89 -16.31
C GLY A 25 11.82 -1.70 -15.47
N THR A 26 11.42 -0.51 -15.91
CA THR A 26 11.82 0.77 -15.31
C THR A 26 10.73 1.41 -14.47
N THR A 27 9.54 0.79 -14.39
CA THR A 27 8.41 1.35 -13.65
C THR A 27 8.74 1.38 -12.16
N THR A 28 8.75 2.59 -11.60
CA THR A 28 9.05 2.82 -10.18
C THR A 28 7.79 2.72 -9.33
N LEU A 29 7.97 2.67 -8.00
CA LEU A 29 6.84 2.76 -7.09
C LEU A 29 6.07 4.09 -7.26
N ALA A 30 6.78 5.21 -7.44
CA ALA A 30 6.18 6.52 -7.64
C ALA A 30 5.34 6.61 -8.92
N ASP A 31 5.75 5.90 -9.99
CA ASP A 31 4.96 5.80 -11.23
C ASP A 31 3.65 5.06 -10.95
N ILE A 32 3.71 3.95 -10.23
CA ILE A 32 2.53 3.14 -9.86
C ILE A 32 1.59 3.97 -8.97
N GLU A 33 2.12 4.68 -7.97
CA GLU A 33 1.32 5.57 -7.11
C GLU A 33 0.61 6.66 -7.91
N SER A 34 1.29 7.26 -8.89
CA SER A 34 0.71 8.24 -9.80
C SER A 34 -0.40 7.63 -10.67
N MET A 35 -0.21 6.41 -11.17
CA MET A 35 -1.23 5.68 -11.92
C MET A 35 -2.46 5.35 -11.05
N CYS A 36 -2.25 4.93 -9.82
CA CYS A 36 -3.31 4.67 -8.85
C CYS A 36 -4.09 5.96 -8.52
N ALA A 37 -3.40 7.06 -8.26
CA ALA A 37 -4.04 8.36 -8.00
C ALA A 37 -4.87 8.83 -9.19
N ALA A 38 -4.32 8.77 -10.41
CA ALA A 38 -5.05 9.12 -11.63
C ALA A 38 -6.28 8.23 -11.84
N ARG A 39 -6.18 6.93 -11.55
CA ARG A 39 -7.32 6.01 -11.64
C ARG A 39 -8.39 6.33 -10.59
N ALA A 40 -8.00 6.58 -9.34
CA ALA A 40 -8.93 6.92 -8.27
C ALA A 40 -9.69 8.22 -8.56
N ASP A 41 -9.01 9.21 -9.15
CA ASP A 41 -9.61 10.50 -9.53
C ASP A 41 -10.74 10.33 -10.55
N THR A 42 -10.63 9.38 -11.50
CA THR A 42 -11.73 9.06 -12.44
C THR A 42 -13.01 8.56 -11.75
N HIS A 43 -12.92 8.17 -10.47
CA HIS A 43 -14.04 7.73 -9.63
C HIS A 43 -14.38 8.76 -8.53
N GLY A 44 -13.76 9.95 -8.53
CA GLY A 44 -13.97 10.97 -7.50
C GLY A 44 -13.37 10.61 -6.14
N LEU A 45 -12.36 9.73 -6.12
CA LEU A 45 -11.65 9.28 -4.93
C LEU A 45 -10.22 9.81 -4.92
N THR A 46 -9.65 9.96 -3.73
CA THR A 46 -8.23 10.28 -3.53
C THR A 46 -7.48 9.10 -2.93
N THR A 47 -6.17 9.02 -3.12
CA THR A 47 -5.31 7.97 -2.57
C THR A 47 -4.28 8.54 -1.60
N LEU A 48 -3.95 7.79 -0.55
CA LEU A 48 -2.76 7.97 0.27
C LEU A 48 -1.87 6.75 0.08
N CYS A 49 -0.70 6.94 -0.50
CA CYS A 49 0.26 5.87 -0.73
C CYS A 49 1.30 5.87 0.40
N LEU A 50 1.55 4.69 0.97
CA LEU A 50 2.44 4.45 2.09
C LEU A 50 3.35 3.27 1.74
N GLN A 51 4.62 3.35 2.14
CA GLN A 51 5.58 2.27 1.96
C GLN A 51 6.42 2.11 3.22
N SER A 52 6.68 0.87 3.63
CA SER A 52 7.66 0.60 4.68
C SER A 52 8.35 -0.74 4.49
N ASN A 53 9.59 -0.82 4.97
CA ASN A 53 10.33 -2.07 5.12
C ASN A 53 10.13 -2.69 6.51
N ASP A 54 9.54 -1.96 7.45
CA ASP A 54 9.39 -2.35 8.84
C ASP A 54 7.97 -2.88 9.10
N GLU A 55 7.87 -4.14 9.52
CA GLU A 55 6.59 -4.81 9.80
C GLU A 55 5.70 -4.02 10.78
N GLY A 56 6.29 -3.51 11.87
CA GLY A 56 5.54 -2.74 12.88
C GLY A 56 4.97 -1.43 12.33
N GLU A 57 5.68 -0.76 11.42
CA GLU A 57 5.17 0.46 10.78
C GLU A 57 4.01 0.13 9.83
N MET A 58 4.10 -0.97 9.09
CA MET A 58 2.97 -1.44 8.28
C MET A 58 1.73 -1.75 9.12
N VAL A 59 1.91 -2.38 10.29
CA VAL A 59 0.82 -2.61 11.25
C VAL A 59 0.20 -1.28 11.70
N ASN A 60 1.01 -0.26 11.99
CA ASN A 60 0.50 1.07 12.36
C ASN A 60 -0.30 1.71 11.21
N PHE A 61 0.17 1.62 9.96
CA PHE A 61 -0.57 2.11 8.80
C PHE A 61 -1.93 1.43 8.62
N ILE A 62 -1.98 0.11 8.82
CA ILE A 62 -3.23 -0.66 8.76
C ILE A 62 -4.18 -0.20 9.86
N GLN A 63 -3.71 -0.09 11.11
CA GLN A 63 -4.54 0.36 12.23
C GLN A 63 -5.07 1.79 12.05
N ALA A 64 -4.26 2.71 11.49
CA ALA A 64 -4.69 4.08 11.18
C ALA A 64 -5.81 4.10 10.13
N ALA A 65 -5.75 3.21 9.13
CA ALA A 65 -6.74 3.13 8.06
C ALA A 65 -8.17 2.92 8.57
N ARG A 66 -8.35 2.27 9.74
CA ARG A 66 -9.67 2.12 10.40
C ARG A 66 -10.41 3.44 10.52
N ASN A 67 -9.70 4.52 10.85
CA ASN A 67 -10.29 5.84 11.07
C ASN A 67 -10.05 6.79 9.90
N GLU A 68 -9.02 6.55 9.10
CA GLU A 68 -8.53 7.52 8.13
C GLU A 68 -8.82 7.16 6.67
N ALA A 69 -9.15 5.89 6.38
CA ALA A 69 -9.38 5.41 5.02
C ALA A 69 -10.86 5.07 4.75
N SER A 70 -11.25 5.12 3.47
CA SER A 70 -12.51 4.54 2.98
C SER A 70 -12.34 3.10 2.49
N GLY A 71 -11.11 2.67 2.27
CA GLY A 71 -10.71 1.33 1.86
C GLY A 71 -9.19 1.22 1.83
N LEU A 72 -8.68 0.00 1.85
CA LEU A 72 -7.27 -0.33 1.91
C LEU A 72 -6.90 -1.22 0.73
N ILE A 73 -5.75 -0.97 0.11
CA ILE A 73 -5.13 -1.83 -0.90
C ILE A 73 -3.74 -2.13 -0.38
N ILE A 74 -3.35 -3.40 -0.32
CA ILE A 74 -2.05 -3.80 0.23
C ILE A 74 -1.30 -4.76 -0.68
N ASN A 75 -0.03 -4.45 -0.89
CA ASN A 75 0.96 -5.41 -1.35
C ASN A 75 2.01 -5.56 -0.25
N ALA A 76 1.88 -6.61 0.58
CA ALA A 76 2.78 -6.82 1.71
C ALA A 76 4.16 -7.40 1.33
N GLY A 77 4.44 -7.58 0.03
CA GLY A 77 5.70 -8.14 -0.44
C GLY A 77 6.02 -9.47 0.23
N ALA A 78 7.26 -9.62 0.72
CA ALA A 78 7.68 -10.84 1.41
C ALA A 78 6.88 -11.12 2.69
N TYR A 79 6.32 -10.10 3.34
CA TYR A 79 5.52 -10.30 4.56
C TYR A 79 4.20 -11.03 4.32
N SER A 80 3.71 -11.09 3.08
CA SER A 80 2.58 -11.96 2.72
C SER A 80 2.82 -13.44 3.05
N HIS A 81 4.08 -13.86 3.22
CA HIS A 81 4.45 -15.26 3.50
C HIS A 81 4.84 -15.52 4.95
N THR A 82 5.04 -14.48 5.75
CA THR A 82 5.67 -14.62 7.08
C THR A 82 4.93 -13.88 8.19
N SER A 83 4.23 -12.79 7.88
CA SER A 83 3.68 -11.90 8.92
C SER A 83 2.26 -12.29 9.31
N VAL A 84 2.15 -13.03 10.42
CA VAL A 84 0.87 -13.21 11.12
C VAL A 84 0.41 -11.88 11.74
N ALA A 85 1.33 -11.02 12.19
CA ALA A 85 0.99 -9.73 12.80
C ALA A 85 0.27 -8.79 11.82
N ILE A 86 0.70 -8.73 10.56
CA ILE A 86 0.00 -7.96 9.51
C ILE A 86 -1.36 -8.59 9.21
N LEU A 87 -1.46 -9.92 9.13
CA LEU A 87 -2.74 -10.60 8.92
C LEU A 87 -3.74 -10.27 10.04
N ASP A 88 -3.31 -10.35 11.31
CA ASP A 88 -4.14 -10.02 12.47
C ASP A 88 -4.58 -8.55 12.45
N ALA A 89 -3.66 -7.63 12.08
CA ALA A 89 -4.01 -6.21 11.94
C ALA A 89 -5.06 -5.98 10.84
N LEU A 90 -4.95 -6.66 9.70
CA LEU A 90 -5.91 -6.59 8.61
C LEU A 90 -7.29 -7.15 9.03
N GLN A 91 -7.33 -8.24 9.80
CA GLN A 91 -8.58 -8.80 10.32
C GLN A 91 -9.25 -7.91 11.38
N ALA A 92 -8.47 -7.09 12.09
CA ALA A 92 -8.96 -6.22 13.14
C ALA A 92 -9.55 -4.88 12.63
N VAL A 93 -9.28 -4.50 11.38
CA VAL A 93 -9.83 -3.29 10.78
C VAL A 93 -11.09 -3.61 9.96
N GLU A 94 -12.13 -2.78 10.11
CA GLU A 94 -13.44 -2.98 9.46
C GLU A 94 -13.56 -2.29 8.09
N VAL A 95 -12.46 -1.70 7.60
CA VAL A 95 -12.44 -1.10 6.26
C VAL A 95 -12.34 -2.20 5.19
N PRO A 96 -12.94 -2.03 4.00
CA PRO A 96 -12.72 -2.95 2.89
C PRO A 96 -11.23 -3.04 2.53
N ILE A 97 -10.74 -4.27 2.33
CA ILE A 97 -9.35 -4.61 1.96
C ILE A 97 -9.37 -5.34 0.61
#